data_AF-A0A8J3FVY7-F1
#
_entry.id   AF-A0A8J3FVY7-F1
#
_cell.length_a   1.000
_cell.length_b   1.000
_cell.length_c   1.000
_cell.angle_alpha   90.00
_cell.angle_beta   90.00
_cell.angle_gamma   90.00
#
_symmetry.space_group_name_H-M   'P 1'
#
loop_
_entity.id
_entity.type
_entity.pdbx_description
1 polymer ?
#
loop_
_entity_poly.entity_id
_entity_poly.type
_entity_poly.pdbx_seq_one_letter_code
_entity_poly.pdbx_strand_id
1 'polypeptide(L)'
;MQDIPVVLNGYNLMVVEAPVVKTKELESGELVSVTNRDGVEQYVVSLFAKPVPRPGERGRKGEEIKVNLPGDPGEGFEEGSYVELVNPVLNTYEMRGEGNQITAAGIWWKADGLKPAARRNGLVSAA
;
A
#
# COMPACT_ATOMS: atom_id res chain seq x y z
N MET A 1 6.71 14.29 8.07
CA MET A 1 5.25 14.48 7.88
C MET A 1 4.61 13.12 8.05
N GLN A 2 3.66 12.96 8.97
CA GLN A 2 3.11 11.65 9.34
C GLN A 2 1.58 11.67 9.20
N ASP A 3 1.03 10.49 8.91
CA ASP A 3 -0.39 10.17 8.86
C ASP A 3 -1.22 11.10 7.97
N ILE A 4 -0.68 11.43 6.79
CA ILE A 4 -1.36 12.28 5.80
C ILE A 4 -2.49 11.46 5.17
N PRO A 5 -3.76 11.86 5.30
CA PRO A 5 -4.87 11.12 4.70
C PRO A 5 -4.78 11.11 3.18
N VAL A 6 -5.11 9.97 2.56
CA VAL A 6 -5.11 9.83 1.09
C VAL A 6 -6.52 9.50 0.57
N VAL A 7 -6.90 10.12 -0.54
CA VAL A 7 -8.17 9.82 -1.25
C VAL A 7 -7.86 9.01 -2.50
N LEU A 8 -8.34 7.77 -2.56
CA LEU A 8 -8.06 6.82 -3.65
C LEU A 8 -9.29 6.44 -4.50
N ASN A 9 -10.42 7.13 -4.34
CA ASN A 9 -11.69 6.79 -5.03
C ASN A 9 -11.58 6.79 -6.57
N GLY A 10 -10.59 7.50 -7.13
CA GLY A 10 -10.31 7.53 -8.57
C GLY A 10 -9.41 6.41 -9.09
N TYR A 11 -9.09 5.40 -8.27
CA TYR A 11 -8.16 4.33 -8.61
C TYR A 11 -8.80 2.96 -8.44
N ASN A 12 -8.40 2.01 -9.29
CA ASN A 12 -8.53 0.59 -9.01
C ASN A 12 -7.25 0.14 -8.31
N LEU A 13 -7.38 -0.55 -7.17
CA LEU A 13 -6.25 -1.14 -6.47
C LEU A 13 -6.37 -2.65 -6.62
N MET A 14 -5.40 -3.26 -7.28
CA MET A 14 -5.34 -4.70 -7.49
C MET A 14 -4.18 -5.27 -6.68
N VAL A 15 -4.38 -6.36 -5.95
CA VAL A 15 -3.31 -7.08 -5.26
C VAL A 15 -2.36 -7.67 -6.31
N VAL A 16 -1.07 -7.37 -6.18
CA VAL A 16 -0.01 -7.98 -6.99
C VAL A 16 0.90 -8.90 -6.17
N GLU A 17 1.03 -8.66 -4.87
CA GLU A 17 1.55 -9.65 -3.92
C GLU A 17 0.57 -9.69 -2.74
N ALA A 18 0.10 -10.88 -2.39
CA ALA A 18 -0.84 -11.08 -1.29
C ALA A 18 -0.29 -10.53 0.04
N PRO A 19 -1.15 -10.16 1.00
CA PRO A 19 -0.69 -9.76 2.32
C PRO A 19 0.17 -10.84 2.97
N VAL A 20 1.37 -10.46 3.41
CA VAL A 20 2.30 -11.35 4.11
C VAL A 20 2.83 -10.68 5.37
N VAL A 21 3.21 -11.50 6.37
CA VAL A 21 3.90 -11.01 7.57
C VAL A 21 5.15 -10.26 7.14
N LYS A 22 5.26 -9.03 7.60
CA LYS A 22 6.42 -8.19 7.31
C LYS A 22 7.59 -8.68 8.13
N THR A 23 8.70 -8.95 7.45
CA THR A 23 9.95 -9.35 8.10
C THR A 23 10.98 -8.22 8.05
N LYS A 24 11.92 -8.26 8.98
CA LYS A 24 13.14 -7.43 8.97
C LYS A 24 14.35 -8.31 9.25
N GLU A 25 15.47 -7.94 8.66
CA GLU A 25 16.76 -8.56 8.95
C GLU A 25 17.40 -7.88 10.17
N LEU A 26 17.90 -8.67 11.11
CA LEU A 26 18.71 -8.20 12.24
C LEU A 26 20.18 -8.07 11.82
N GLU A 27 20.99 -7.38 12.63
CA GLU A 27 22.45 -7.28 12.39
C GLU A 27 23.14 -8.65 12.34
N SER A 28 22.55 -9.67 12.97
CA SER A 28 22.99 -11.07 12.92
C SER A 28 22.71 -11.76 11.58
N GLY A 29 21.94 -11.15 10.67
CA GLY A 29 21.45 -11.76 9.43
C GLY A 29 20.16 -12.58 9.61
N GLU A 30 19.60 -12.66 10.81
CA GLU A 30 18.35 -13.38 11.07
C GLU A 30 17.13 -12.57 10.60
N LEU A 31 16.19 -13.22 9.91
CA LEU A 31 14.90 -12.63 9.55
C LEU A 31 13.89 -12.85 10.67
N VAL A 32 13.37 -11.77 11.23
CA VAL A 32 12.33 -11.80 12.28
C VAL A 32 11.08 -11.07 11.83
N SER A 33 9.91 -11.50 12.33
CA SER A 33 8.66 -10.78 12.08
C SER A 33 8.68 -9.42 12.75
N VAL A 34 8.11 -8.42 12.06
CA VAL A 34 7.93 -7.08 12.58
C VAL A 34 6.66 -7.08 13.42
N THR A 35 6.79 -6.78 14.71
CA THR A 35 5.65 -6.67 15.64
C THR A 35 5.49 -5.25 16.17
N ASN A 36 4.28 -4.91 16.58
CA ASN A 36 4.02 -3.67 17.34
C ASN A 36 4.36 -3.86 18.83
N ARG A 37 4.10 -2.84 19.67
CA ARG A 37 4.40 -2.86 21.11
C ARG A 37 3.62 -3.93 21.88
N ASP A 38 2.47 -4.35 21.37
CA ASP A 38 1.62 -5.37 21.96
C ASP A 38 1.96 -6.79 21.43
N GLY A 39 3.01 -6.90 20.60
CA GLY A 39 3.45 -8.17 20.02
C GLY A 39 2.66 -8.61 18.79
N VAL A 40 1.77 -7.76 18.24
CA VAL A 40 0.98 -8.09 17.05
C VAL A 40 1.83 -7.96 15.79
N GLU A 41 1.88 -9.03 14.99
CA GLU A 41 2.59 -9.05 13.71
C GLU A 41 2.02 -8.02 12.74
N GLN A 42 2.92 -7.34 12.04
CA GLN A 42 2.58 -6.36 11.03
C GLN A 42 2.63 -7.01 9.66
N TYR A 43 1.76 -6.58 8.76
CA TYR A 43 1.67 -7.16 7.42
C TYR A 43 2.06 -6.12 6.37
N VAL A 44 2.44 -6.60 5.19
CA VAL A 44 2.64 -5.79 4.00
C VAL A 44 1.90 -6.42 2.83
N VAL A 45 1.27 -5.58 2.01
CA VAL A 45 0.63 -5.98 0.75
C VAL A 45 1.15 -5.11 -0.38
N SER A 46 1.39 -5.71 -1.55
CA SER A 46 1.77 -4.96 -2.75
C SER A 46 0.53 -4.81 -3.64
N LEU A 47 0.24 -3.57 -4.04
CA LEU A 47 -0.94 -3.21 -4.83
C LEU A 47 -0.51 -2.50 -6.11
N PHE A 48 -1.19 -2.77 -7.22
CA PHE A 48 -1.13 -1.96 -8.42
C PHE A 48 -2.29 -0.95 -8.44
N ALA A 49 -1.95 0.32 -8.24
CA ALA A 49 -2.87 1.45 -8.27
C ALA A 49 -3.02 1.99 -9.70
N LYS A 50 -4.16 1.71 -10.34
CA LYS A 50 -4.47 2.14 -11.70
C LYS A 50 -5.54 3.24 -11.70
N PRO A 51 -5.25 4.45 -12.22
CA PRO A 51 -6.28 5.47 -12.38
C PRO A 51 -7.47 4.96 -13.21
N VAL A 52 -8.67 5.20 -12.73
CA VAL A 52 -9.92 4.94 -13.47
C VAL A 52 -10.04 6.00 -14.57
N PRO A 53 -10.10 5.61 -15.86
CA PRO A 53 -10.27 6.57 -16.94
C PRO A 53 -11.59 7.33 -16.82
N ARG A 54 -11.57 8.64 -17.12
CA ARG A 54 -12.78 9.44 -17.31
C ARG A 54 -13.28 9.30 -18.76
N PRO A 55 -14.57 9.55 -19.04
CA PRO A 55 -15.08 9.57 -20.41
C PRO A 55 -14.23 10.48 -21.31
N GLY A 56 -13.82 9.97 -22.47
CA GLY A 56 -12.95 10.71 -23.40
C GLY A 56 -11.47 10.78 -23.02
N GLU A 57 -11.07 10.26 -21.86
CA GLU A 57 -9.64 10.18 -21.48
C GLU A 57 -9.06 8.80 -21.82
N ARG A 58 -7.83 8.81 -22.35
CA ARG A 58 -7.03 7.58 -22.44
C ARG A 58 -6.62 7.15 -21.03
N GLY A 59 -6.67 5.84 -20.76
CA GLY A 59 -6.18 5.30 -19.50
C GLY A 59 -4.71 5.65 -19.25
N ARG A 60 -4.42 6.19 -18.06
CA ARG A 60 -3.08 6.58 -17.62
C ARG A 60 -2.31 5.38 -17.06
N LYS A 61 -0.97 5.45 -17.02
CA LYS A 61 -0.15 4.40 -16.41
C LYS A 61 -0.50 4.26 -14.91
N GLY A 62 -0.51 3.02 -14.41
CA GLY A 62 -0.65 2.75 -12.99
C GLY A 62 0.72 2.63 -12.31
N GLU A 63 0.72 2.56 -10.99
CA GLU A 63 1.92 2.46 -10.17
C GLU A 63 1.76 1.34 -9.15
N GLU A 64 2.85 0.65 -8.85
CA GLU A 64 2.88 -0.31 -7.75
C GLU A 64 3.20 0.41 -6.44
N ILE A 65 2.44 0.11 -5.40
CA ILE A 65 2.64 0.64 -4.05
C ILE A 65 2.69 -0.51 -3.05
N LYS A 66 3.57 -0.39 -2.05
CA LYS A 66 3.60 -1.30 -0.89
C LYS A 66 2.95 -0.63 0.30
N VAL A 67 1.95 -1.30 0.90
CA VAL A 67 1.13 -0.77 1.99
C VAL A 67 1.35 -1.61 3.24
N ASN A 68 1.72 -0.96 4.35
CA ASN A 68 1.80 -1.63 5.65
C ASN A 68 0.44 -1.67 6.32
N LEU A 69 0.15 -2.80 6.96
CA LEU A 69 -1.08 -3.06 7.70
C LEU A 69 -0.75 -3.37 9.16
N PRO A 70 -1.57 -2.90 10.13
CA PRO A 70 -1.30 -3.06 11.56
C PRO A 70 -1.51 -4.49 12.07
N GLY A 71 -2.02 -5.40 11.23
CA GLY A 71 -2.31 -6.79 11.53
C GLY A 71 -2.74 -7.53 10.27
N ASP A 72 -3.14 -8.80 10.44
CA ASP A 72 -3.68 -9.64 9.36
C ASP A 72 -4.99 -9.03 8.82
N PRO A 73 -5.09 -8.72 7.51
CA PRO A 73 -6.33 -8.22 6.92
C PRO A 73 -7.43 -9.28 6.78
N GLY A 74 -7.13 -10.57 6.99
CA GLY A 74 -8.02 -11.70 6.80
C GLY A 74 -7.88 -12.37 5.44
N GLU A 75 -8.78 -13.30 5.15
CA GLU A 75 -8.77 -14.09 3.91
C GLU A 75 -9.37 -13.34 2.70
N GLY A 76 -9.11 -13.84 1.49
CA GLY A 76 -9.74 -13.35 0.25
C GLY A 76 -8.99 -12.20 -0.44
N PHE A 77 -7.74 -11.95 -0.08
CA PHE A 77 -6.87 -10.93 -0.68
C PHE A 77 -5.71 -11.55 -1.48
N GLU A 78 -6.03 -12.52 -2.33
CA GLU A 78 -5.06 -13.17 -3.22
C GLU A 78 -4.64 -12.25 -4.38
N GLU A 79 -3.55 -12.59 -5.06
CA GLU A 79 -3.10 -11.90 -6.27
C GLU A 79 -4.24 -11.77 -7.30
N GLY A 80 -4.39 -10.58 -7.89
CA GLY A 80 -5.47 -10.25 -8.82
C GLY A 80 -6.77 -9.76 -8.16
N SER A 81 -6.92 -9.91 -6.85
CA SER A 81 -8.08 -9.38 -6.11
C SER A 81 -8.11 -7.85 -6.16
N TYR A 82 -9.30 -7.27 -6.27
CA TYR A 82 -9.48 -5.82 -6.19
C TYR A 82 -9.89 -5.42 -4.78
N VAL A 83 -9.27 -4.37 -4.27
CA VAL A 83 -9.46 -3.92 -2.89
C VAL A 83 -9.64 -2.42 -2.79
N GLU A 84 -10.13 -1.98 -1.64
CA GLU A 84 -9.99 -0.62 -1.15
C GLU A 84 -9.22 -0.66 0.18
N LEU A 85 -8.42 0.37 0.41
CA LEU A 85 -7.72 0.56 1.67
C LEU A 85 -8.67 1.20 2.70
N VAL A 86 -8.65 0.71 3.93
CA VAL A 86 -9.37 1.32 5.06
C VAL A 86 -8.49 2.40 5.68
N ASN A 87 -8.98 3.64 5.73
CA ASN A 87 -8.28 4.82 6.26
C ASN A 87 -6.81 4.94 5.78
N PRO A 88 -6.57 4.98 4.45
CA PRO A 88 -5.20 5.02 3.94
C PRO A 88 -4.52 6.33 4.32
N VAL A 89 -3.28 6.21 4.79
CA VAL A 89 -2.40 7.34 5.08
C VAL A 89 -1.05 7.16 4.43
N LEU A 90 -0.39 8.29 4.18
CA LEU A 90 0.98 8.36 3.71
C LEU A 90 1.81 9.08 4.76
N ASN A 91 3.02 8.58 5.00
CA ASN A 91 4.01 9.38 5.69
C ASN A 91 5.21 9.62 4.80
N THR A 92 5.98 10.65 5.16
CA THR A 92 7.31 10.88 4.61
C THR A 92 8.35 10.37 5.59
N TYR A 93 9.44 9.83 5.07
CA TYR A 93 10.61 9.48 5.85
C TYR A 93 11.85 10.14 5.25
N GLU A 94 12.83 10.32 6.12
CA GLU A 94 14.15 10.76 5.78
C GLU A 94 15.12 9.98 6.69
N MET A 95 16.15 9.41 6.09
CA MET A 95 17.24 8.77 6.79
C MET A 95 18.45 9.68 6.70
N ARG A 96 19.14 9.85 7.82
CA ARG A 96 20.36 10.63 7.91
C ARG A 96 21.54 9.73 8.26
N GLY A 97 22.64 9.92 7.56
CA GLY A 97 23.92 9.28 7.85
C GLY A 97 24.78 10.12 8.80
N GLU A 98 26.05 9.72 8.92
CA GLU A 98 27.07 10.50 9.64
C GLU A 98 27.13 11.94 9.13
N GLY A 99 27.42 12.90 10.03
CA GLY A 99 27.46 14.32 9.64
C GLY A 99 26.10 14.94 9.26
N ASN A 100 24.98 14.28 9.59
CA ASN A 100 23.61 14.78 9.39
C ASN A 100 23.18 14.92 7.92
N GLN A 101 23.88 14.27 6.98
CA GLN A 101 23.53 14.24 5.57
C GLN A 101 22.33 13.31 5.29
N ILE A 102 21.41 13.73 4.41
CA ILE A 102 20.28 12.90 3.99
C ILE A 102 20.82 11.78 3.09
N THR A 103 20.64 10.53 3.50
CA THR A 103 21.06 9.34 2.74
C THR A 103 19.90 8.68 2.01
N ALA A 104 18.68 8.85 2.50
CA ALA A 104 17.46 8.44 1.82
C ALA A 104 16.29 9.34 2.22
N ALA A 105 15.35 9.52 1.30
CA ALA A 105 14.07 10.15 1.59
C ALA A 105 13.00 9.50 0.73
N GLY A 106 11.77 9.45 1.22
CA GLY A 106 10.69 8.83 0.47
C GLY A 106 9.35 8.91 1.17
N ILE A 107 8.41 8.15 0.61
CA ILE A 107 7.07 7.98 1.12
C ILE A 107 6.85 6.51 1.48
N TRP A 108 6.02 6.26 2.50
CA TRP A 108 5.57 4.92 2.81
C TRP A 108 4.09 4.94 3.14
N TRP A 109 3.38 3.93 2.64
CA TRP A 109 1.93 3.82 2.73
C TRP A 109 1.52 2.96 3.91
N LYS A 110 0.40 3.32 4.53
CA LYS A 110 -0.25 2.54 5.58
C LYS A 110 -1.77 2.56 5.37
N ALA A 111 -2.44 1.54 5.89
CA ALA A 111 -3.89 1.48 5.99
C ALA A 111 -4.26 0.63 7.21
N ASP A 112 -5.45 0.85 7.76
CA ASP A 112 -5.95 0.06 8.90
C ASP A 112 -6.31 -1.38 8.49
N GLY A 113 -6.54 -1.60 7.20
CA GLY A 113 -6.92 -2.90 6.65
C GLY A 113 -7.31 -2.83 5.17
N LEU A 114 -7.83 -3.95 4.69
CA LEU A 114 -8.33 -4.12 3.31
C LEU A 114 -9.81 -4.43 3.33
N LYS A 115 -10.52 -3.98 2.29
CA LYS A 115 -11.88 -4.45 2.01
C LYS A 115 -12.00 -4.89 0.55
N PRO A 116 -12.75 -5.96 0.26
CA PRO A 116 -13.01 -6.37 -1.12
C PRO A 116 -13.66 -5.24 -1.93
N ALA A 117 -13.29 -5.12 -3.19
CA ALA A 117 -13.84 -4.14 -4.11
C ALA A 117 -14.10 -4.76 -5.48
N ALA A 118 -15.07 -4.22 -6.20
CA ALA A 118 -15.24 -4.51 -7.62
C ALA A 118 -14.29 -3.64 -8.45
N ARG A 119 -13.76 -4.18 -9.55
CA ARG A 119 -13.04 -3.38 -10.53
C ARG A 119 -13.98 -2.34 -11.13
N ARG A 120 -13.60 -1.06 -11.04
CA ARG A 120 -14.28 0.06 -11.68
C ARG A 120 -13.92 0.08 -13.15
N ASN A 121 -14.92 -0.07 -14.02
CA ASN A 121 -14.79 0.23 -15.43
C ASN A 121 -15.07 1.72 -15.61
N GLY A 122 -14.13 2.47 -16.19
CA GLY A 122 -14.42 3.84 -16.60
C GLY A 122 -15.61 3.81 -17.55
N LEU A 123 -16.70 4.51 -17.23
CA LEU A 123 -17.89 4.54 -18.08
C LEU A 123 -17.49 5.06 -19.47
N VAL A 124 -17.49 4.16 -20.45
CA VAL A 124 -17.49 4.55 -21.85
C VAL A 124 -18.93 4.96 -22.13
N SER A 125 -19.22 6.26 -22.08
CA SER A 125 -20.48 6.76 -22.63
C SER A 125 -20.44 6.51 -24.13
N ALA A 126 -21.13 5.49 -24.60
CA ALA A 126 -21.51 5.40 -26.01
C ALA A 126 -22.53 6.52 -26.25
N ALA A 127 -22.13 7.49 -27.07
CA ALA A 127 -23.01 8.47 -27.69
C ALA A 127 -23.04 8.18 -29.19
#